data_AF-A0A2V8JB22-F1
#
_entry.id   AF-A0A2V8JB22-F1
#
_cell.length_a   1.000
_cell.length_b   1.000
_cell.length_c   1.000
_cell.angle_alpha   90.00
_cell.angle_beta   90.00
_cell.angle_gamma   90.00
#
_symmetry.space_group_name_H-M   'P 1'
#
loop_
_entity.id
_entity.type
_entity.pdbx_description
1 polymer ?
#
loop_
_entity_poly.entity_id
_entity_poly.type
_entity_poly.pdbx_seq_one_letter_code
_entity_poly.pdbx_strand_id
1 'polypeptide(L)'
;MWRPTTDTDRSPEGSSRDFHALASRSLSAYLVYQLLNADAQNKAAAYSNNPDIRFEYTVISNIYSAGLPPLEAGSVVAERFIARERTMDPMDEVFRTTNGMR
;
A
#
# COMPACT_ATOMS: atom_id res chain seq x y z
N MET A 1 -16.74 -51.91 28.67
CA MET A 1 -15.40 -51.50 28.19
C MET A 1 -15.59 -50.30 27.29
N TRP A 2 -15.42 -49.09 27.84
CA TRP A 2 -15.61 -47.83 27.11
C TRP A 2 -14.28 -47.47 26.42
N ARG A 3 -14.30 -47.21 25.12
CA ARG A 3 -13.14 -46.69 24.38
C ARG A 3 -13.32 -45.18 24.23
N PRO A 4 -12.35 -44.34 24.64
CA PRO A 4 -12.39 -42.94 24.29
C PRO A 4 -12.11 -42.85 22.79
N THR A 5 -13.09 -42.39 22.02
CA THR A 5 -12.81 -41.74 20.74
C THR A 5 -11.92 -40.54 21.06
N THR A 6 -10.69 -40.54 20.54
CA THR A 6 -9.86 -39.35 20.46
C THR A 6 -10.63 -38.35 19.63
N ASP A 7 -11.39 -37.50 20.31
CA ASP A 7 -12.10 -36.41 19.70
C ASP A 7 -11.03 -35.44 19.20
N THR A 8 -10.77 -35.58 17.91
CA THR A 8 -9.86 -34.71 17.17
C THR A 8 -10.67 -33.54 16.62
N ASP A 9 -11.70 -33.09 17.35
CA ASP A 9 -12.41 -31.86 17.04
C ASP A 9 -11.63 -30.67 17.61
N ARG A 10 -10.59 -30.27 16.87
CA ARG A 10 -10.21 -28.85 16.89
C ARG A 10 -11.36 -28.11 16.20
N SER A 11 -12.31 -27.65 17.01
CA SER A 11 -13.38 -26.78 16.54
C SER A 11 -12.78 -25.59 15.77
N PRO A 12 -13.33 -25.20 14.60
CA PRO A 12 -12.79 -24.14 13.76
C PRO A 12 -12.84 -22.73 14.40
N GLU A 13 -13.48 -22.60 15.57
CA GLU A 13 -13.58 -21.33 16.32
C GLU A 13 -12.23 -20.74 16.75
N GLY A 14 -11.21 -21.59 16.97
CA GLY A 14 -9.88 -21.11 17.35
C GLY A 14 -9.26 -20.21 16.28
N SER A 15 -9.38 -20.61 15.02
CA SER A 15 -8.82 -19.86 13.88
C SER A 15 -9.49 -18.51 13.65
N SER A 16 -10.77 -18.38 13.95
CA SER A 16 -11.51 -17.12 13.76
C SER A 16 -11.22 -16.11 14.87
N ARG A 17 -11.13 -16.55 16.13
CA ARG A 17 -10.75 -15.69 17.25
C ARG A 17 -9.33 -15.14 17.08
N ASP A 18 -8.41 -15.98 16.62
CA ASP A 18 -7.03 -15.58 16.36
C ASP A 18 -6.93 -14.54 15.23
N PHE A 19 -7.73 -14.70 14.17
CA PHE A 19 -7.81 -13.70 13.10
C PHE A 19 -8.31 -12.34 13.61
N HIS A 20 -9.39 -12.31 14.39
CA HIS A 20 -9.90 -11.05 14.94
C HIS A 20 -8.90 -10.35 15.86
N ALA A 21 -8.16 -11.12 16.68
CA ALA A 21 -7.12 -10.60 17.56
C ALA A 21 -5.90 -10.03 16.81
N LEU A 22 -5.56 -10.58 15.64
CA LEU A 22 -4.49 -10.07 14.79
C LEU A 22 -4.95 -8.88 13.96
N ALA A 23 -6.14 -8.95 13.37
CA ALA A 23 -6.70 -7.90 12.53
C ALA A 23 -7.00 -6.61 13.31
N SER A 24 -7.31 -6.70 14.61
CA SER A 24 -7.47 -5.51 15.46
C SER A 24 -6.19 -4.67 15.62
N ARG A 25 -5.04 -5.23 15.22
CA ARG A 25 -3.72 -4.57 15.22
C ARG A 25 -3.30 -4.12 13.82
N SER A 26 -4.20 -4.19 12.84
CA SER A 26 -3.97 -3.72 11.49
C SER A 26 -3.74 -2.21 11.47
N LEU A 27 -2.65 -1.79 10.85
CA LEU A 27 -2.32 -0.39 10.60
C LEU A 27 -2.53 -0.02 9.13
N SER A 28 -2.64 1.29 8.90
CA SER A 28 -2.65 1.90 7.57
C SER A 28 -1.71 3.10 7.56
N ALA A 29 -0.92 3.23 6.50
CA ALA A 29 -0.10 4.39 6.22
C ALA A 29 -0.75 5.24 5.12
N TYR A 30 -0.81 6.55 5.34
CA TYR A 30 -1.36 7.52 4.40
C TYR A 30 -0.23 8.43 3.93
N LEU A 31 0.05 8.41 2.63
CA LEU A 31 0.97 9.33 1.99
C LEU A 31 0.15 10.37 1.25
N VAL A 32 0.40 11.65 1.54
CA VAL A 32 -0.34 12.78 0.96
C VAL A 32 0.65 13.69 0.26
N TYR A 33 0.47 13.87 -1.04
CA TYR A 33 1.29 14.75 -1.85
C TYR A 33 0.48 15.92 -2.36
N GLN A 34 0.98 17.14 -2.17
CA GLN A 34 0.38 18.31 -2.80
C GLN A 34 0.77 18.36 -4.28
N LEU A 35 -0.22 18.56 -5.15
CA LEU A 35 -0.01 18.75 -6.58
C LEU A 35 0.39 20.21 -6.80
N LEU A 36 1.69 20.48 -6.94
CA LEU A 36 2.23 21.83 -7.15
C LEU A 36 2.38 22.19 -8.64
N ASN A 37 2.39 21.20 -9.53
CA ASN A 37 2.51 21.38 -10.97
C ASN A 37 1.12 21.34 -11.63
N ALA A 38 0.82 22.34 -12.48
CA ALA A 38 -0.42 22.45 -13.22
C ALA A 38 -0.71 21.23 -14.13
N ASP A 39 0.30 20.65 -14.78
CA ASP A 39 0.12 19.47 -15.63
C ASP A 39 -0.23 18.23 -14.80
N ALA A 40 0.40 18.07 -13.64
CA ALA A 40 0.08 16.99 -12.71
C ALA A 40 -1.35 17.15 -12.16
N GLN A 41 -1.74 18.38 -11.85
CA GLN A 41 -3.08 18.72 -11.41
C GLN A 41 -4.13 18.44 -12.50
N ASN A 42 -3.86 18.82 -13.76
CA ASN A 42 -4.76 18.56 -14.89
C ASN A 42 -4.95 17.06 -15.14
N LYS A 43 -3.87 16.28 -15.10
CA LYS A 43 -3.94 14.81 -15.23
C LYS A 43 -4.75 14.19 -14.09
N ALA A 44 -4.51 14.64 -12.85
CA ALA A 44 -5.25 14.18 -11.68
C ALA A 44 -6.74 14.57 -11.76
N ALA A 45 -7.04 15.79 -12.22
CA ALA A 45 -8.40 16.28 -12.41
C ALA A 45 -9.17 15.46 -13.45
N ALA A 46 -8.52 15.13 -14.58
CA ALA A 46 -9.10 14.29 -15.62
C ALA A 46 -9.37 12.86 -15.12
N TYR A 47 -8.45 12.27 -14.35
CA TYR A 47 -8.60 10.93 -13.81
C TYR A 47 -9.67 10.83 -12.71
N SER A 48 -9.68 11.79 -11.79
CA SER A 48 -10.58 11.81 -10.63
C SER A 48 -11.94 12.46 -10.91
N ASN A 49 -12.11 13.10 -12.07
CA ASN A 49 -13.22 13.98 -12.41
C ASN A 49 -13.47 15.08 -11.36
N ASN A 50 -12.40 15.53 -10.70
CA ASN A 50 -12.43 16.61 -9.71
C ASN A 50 -11.48 17.73 -10.15
N PRO A 51 -12.01 18.83 -10.72
CA PRO A 51 -11.17 19.93 -11.24
C PRO A 51 -10.37 20.63 -10.15
N ASP A 52 -10.84 20.60 -8.91
CA ASP A 52 -10.21 21.27 -7.77
C ASP A 52 -9.29 20.32 -6.97
N ILE A 53 -8.89 19.18 -7.55
CA ILE A 53 -7.98 18.25 -6.87
C ILE A 53 -6.65 18.93 -6.58
N ARG A 54 -6.25 18.96 -5.31
CA ARG A 54 -5.01 19.58 -4.84
C ARG A 54 -4.01 18.59 -4.27
N PHE A 55 -4.48 17.39 -3.95
CA PHE A 55 -3.68 16.38 -3.28
C PHE A 55 -3.88 15.03 -3.95
N GLU A 56 -2.80 14.29 -4.02
CA GLU A 56 -2.84 12.87 -4.30
C GLU A 56 -2.67 12.10 -2.99
N TYR A 57 -3.48 11.06 -2.83
CA TYR A 57 -3.47 10.19 -1.67
C TYR A 57 -3.06 8.78 -2.09
N THR A 58 -2.05 8.24 -1.43
CA THR A 58 -1.70 6.82 -1.50
C THR A 58 -1.91 6.19 -0.13
N VAL A 59 -2.62 5.08 -0.08
CA VAL A 59 -2.89 4.34 1.15
C VAL A 59 -2.26 2.96 1.07
N ILE A 60 -1.46 2.61 2.08
CA ILE A 60 -0.97 1.26 2.30
C ILE A 60 -1.68 0.75 3.55
N SER A 61 -2.64 -0.16 3.38
CA SER A 61 -3.44 -0.70 4.49
C SER A 61 -3.00 -2.10 4.87
N ASN A 62 -3.67 -2.67 5.86
CA ASN A 62 -3.52 -4.07 6.24
C ASN A 62 -2.09 -4.41 6.68
N ILE A 63 -1.43 -3.47 7.37
CA ILE A 63 -0.09 -3.65 7.92
C ILE A 63 -0.19 -4.34 9.27
N TYR A 64 0.06 -5.65 9.30
CA TYR A 64 0.08 -6.50 10.50
C TYR A 64 0.65 -7.89 10.14
N SER A 65 0.87 -8.73 11.14
CA SER A 65 1.57 -10.03 11.00
C SER A 65 0.88 -11.05 10.08
N ALA A 66 -0.43 -10.95 9.85
CA ALA A 66 -1.17 -11.79 8.90
C ALA A 66 -1.60 -11.03 7.62
N GLY A 67 -1.14 -9.79 7.46
CA GLY A 67 -1.27 -8.97 6.26
C GLY A 67 0.10 -8.63 5.69
N LEU A 68 0.36 -7.35 5.39
CA LEU A 68 1.70 -6.87 5.08
C LEU A 68 2.49 -6.75 6.40
N PRO A 69 3.54 -7.55 6.64
CA PRO A 69 4.20 -7.50 7.93
C PRO A 69 4.94 -6.16 8.10
N PRO A 70 5.02 -5.62 9.33
CA PRO A 70 5.48 -4.25 9.54
C PRO A 70 6.92 -3.95 9.07
N LEU A 71 7.79 -4.96 9.08
CA LEU A 71 9.19 -4.78 8.67
C LEU A 71 9.28 -4.53 7.15
N GLU A 72 8.54 -5.32 6.36
CA GLU A 72 8.42 -5.20 4.92
C GLU A 72 7.61 -3.96 4.53
N ALA A 73 6.59 -3.61 5.34
CA ALA A 73 5.79 -2.41 5.12
C ALA A 73 6.63 -1.13 5.10
N GLY A 74 7.69 -1.07 5.93
CA GLY A 74 8.63 0.06 5.91
C GLY A 74 9.30 0.25 4.56
N SER A 75 9.73 -0.83 3.92
CA SER A 75 10.34 -0.78 2.57
C SER A 75 9.32 -0.34 1.52
N VAL A 76 8.08 -0.83 1.58
CA VAL A 76 7.02 -0.44 0.65
C VAL A 76 6.70 1.04 0.77
N VAL A 77 6.58 1.57 2.00
CA VAL A 77 6.37 3.01 2.23
C VAL A 77 7.51 3.83 1.62
N ALA A 78 8.77 3.43 1.88
CA ALA A 78 9.94 4.13 1.35
C ALA A 78 10.00 4.10 -0.19
N GLU A 79 9.72 2.95 -0.81
CA GLU A 79 9.69 2.82 -2.27
C GLU A 79 8.63 3.73 -2.89
N ARG A 80 7.42 3.77 -2.32
CA ARG A 80 6.34 4.64 -2.81
C ARG A 80 6.72 6.11 -2.70
N PHE A 81 7.44 6.47 -1.65
CA PHE A 81 7.96 7.83 -1.49
C PHE A 81 8.98 8.18 -2.57
N ILE A 82 9.98 7.32 -2.78
CA ILE A 82 11.06 7.55 -3.75
C ILE A 82 10.56 7.53 -5.19
N ALA A 83 9.69 6.57 -5.53
CA ALA A 83 9.12 6.45 -6.86
C ALA A 83 8.36 7.73 -7.25
N ARG A 84 7.73 8.40 -6.28
CA ARG A 84 7.00 9.63 -6.54
C ARG A 84 7.90 10.84 -6.76
N GLU A 85 8.99 10.94 -6.02
CA GLU A 85 10.00 11.99 -6.23
C GLU A 85 10.54 11.97 -7.67
N ARG A 86 10.84 10.76 -8.19
CA ARG A 86 11.39 10.60 -9.55
C ARG A 86 10.42 11.01 -10.66
N THR A 87 9.11 10.80 -10.48
CA THR A 87 8.11 11.20 -11.48
C THR A 87 7.89 12.72 -11.58
N MET A 88 8.44 13.50 -10.64
CA MET A 88 8.35 14.96 -10.62
C MET A 88 9.62 15.65 -11.11
N ASP A 89 10.69 14.92 -11.43
CA ASP A 89 11.91 15.51 -11.96
C ASP A 89 11.83 15.63 -13.50
N PRO A 90 11.72 16.85 -14.07
CA PRO A 90 11.68 17.03 -15.53
C PRO A 90 12.98 16.58 -16.23
N MET A 91 14.04 16.24 -15.49
CA MET A 91 15.29 15.75 -16.07
C MET A 91 15.29 14.25 -16.43
N ASP A 92 14.38 13.43 -15.91
CA ASP A 92 14.40 11.97 -16.13
C ASP A 92 13.92 11.57 -17.55
N GLU A 93 13.14 12.42 -18.22
CA GLU A 93 12.70 12.18 -19.60
C GLU A 93 13.86 12.35 -20.61
N VAL A 94 14.79 13.27 -20.34
CA VAL A 94 15.97 13.55 -21.17
C VAL A 94 16.99 12.40 -21.12
N PHE A 95 17.16 11.75 -19.96
CA PHE A 95 18.07 10.61 -19.82
C PHE A 95 17.56 9.34 -20.50
N ARG A 96 16.24 9.16 -20.60
CA ARG A 96 15.65 8.02 -21.33
C ARG A 96 15.77 8.18 -22.84
N THR A 97 15.67 9.40 -23.38
CA THR A 97 15.79 9.63 -24.82
C THR A 97 17.24 9.55 -25.32
N THR A 98 18.23 9.87 -24.48
CA THR A 98 19.65 9.83 -24.87
C THR A 98 20.31 8.46 -24.73
N ASN A 99 19.85 7.60 -23.82
CA ASN A 99 20.39 6.23 -23.66
C ASN A 99 19.66 5.14 -24.46
N GLY A 100 18.64 5.49 -25.25
CA GLY A 100 17.97 4.59 -26.20
C GLY A 100 18.59 4.55 -27.60
N MET A 101 19.65 5.32 -27.85
CA MET A 101 20.43 5.29 -29.09
C MET A 101 21.89 4.95 -28.80
N ARG A 102 22.15 3.70 -28.45
CA ARG A 102 23.42 3.01 -28.74
C ARG A 102 23.27 1.51 -28.64
#